data_AF-A0A8I1ML80-F1
#
_entry.id   AF-A0A8I1ML80-F1
#
_cell.length_a   1.000
_cell.length_b   1.000
_cell.length_c   1.000
_cell.angle_alpha   90.00
_cell.angle_beta   90.00
_cell.angle_gamma   90.00
#
_symmetry.space_group_name_H-M   'P 1'
#
loop_
_entity.id
_entity.type
_entity.pdbx_description
1 polymer ?
#
loop_
_entity_poly.entity_id
_entity_poly.type
_entity_poly.pdbx_seq_one_letter_code
_entity_poly.pdbx_strand_id
1 'polypeptide(L)' 'MPRNSKPGTARIDLDVAIQAQLRFNALHEALGFKTKAETFEAVVYAVSMQDKIDPHMVERIERKLDDFMEIMESVS' A
#
# COMPACT_ATOMS: atom_id res chain seq x y z
N MET A 1 29.85 5.68 14.00
CA MET A 1 30.31 5.53 12.60
C MET A 1 29.22 6.07 11.68
N PRO A 2 29.50 7.00 10.76
CA PRO A 2 28.49 7.46 9.82
C PRO A 2 28.19 6.31 8.85
N ARG A 3 26.98 5.75 8.92
CA ARG A 3 26.56 4.66 8.04
C ARG A 3 26.19 5.25 6.69
N ASN A 4 26.93 4.85 5.66
CA ASN A 4 26.77 5.30 4.28
C ASN A 4 25.35 4.95 3.81
N SER A 5 24.47 5.94 3.71
CA SER A 5 23.12 5.75 3.18
C SER A 5 23.19 5.67 1.67
N LYS A 6 22.52 4.69 1.05
CA LYS A 6 22.49 4.59 -0.41
C LYS A 6 21.75 5.82 -0.98
N PRO A 7 22.14 6.35 -2.14
CA PRO A 7 21.41 7.44 -2.78
C PRO A 7 19.92 7.10 -2.92
N GLY A 8 19.05 8.05 -2.55
CA GLY A 8 17.59 7.87 -2.61
C GLY A 8 16.98 7.03 -1.49
N THR A 9 17.74 6.65 -0.46
CA THR A 9 17.21 5.91 0.70
C THR A 9 17.13 6.79 1.94
N ALA A 10 16.01 6.68 2.66
CA ALA A 10 15.83 7.26 3.98
C ALA A 10 15.74 6.14 5.02
N ARG A 11 16.31 6.35 6.21
CA ARG A 11 16.26 5.39 7.32
C ARG A 11 15.22 5.84 8.34
N ILE A 12 14.38 4.89 8.75
CA ILE A 12 13.44 5.04 9.85
C ILE A 12 13.87 4.06 10.94
N ASP A 13 14.17 4.59 12.12
CA ASP A 13 14.46 3.79 13.31
C ASP A 13 13.27 3.88 14.27
N LEU A 14 12.78 2.73 14.73
CA LEU A 14 11.61 2.62 15.61
C LEU A 14 11.96 1.76 16.82
N ASP A 15 11.72 2.29 18.01
CA ASP A 15 11.72 1.51 19.24
C ASP A 15 10.32 0.92 19.44
N VAL A 16 10.21 -0.40 19.38
CA VAL A 16 8.94 -1.11 19.52
C VAL A 16 9.05 -2.21 20.56
N ALA A 17 7.93 -2.55 21.19
CA ALA A 17 7.86 -3.70 22.07
C ALA A 17 8.22 -4.99 21.30
N ILE A 18 8.89 -5.94 21.96
CA ILE A 18 9.28 -7.24 21.39
C ILE A 18 8.07 -7.94 20.74
N GLN A 19 6.91 -7.87 21.39
CA GLN A 19 5.67 -8.45 20.87
C GLN A 19 5.22 -7.84 19.54
N ALA A 20 5.44 -6.53 19.34
CA ALA A 20 5.12 -5.88 18.06
C ALA A 20 6.07 -6.33 16.95
N GLN A 21 7.35 -6.52 17.26
CA GLN A 21 8.32 -7.08 16.31
C GLN A 21 7.94 -8.51 15.88
N LEU A 22 7.52 -9.35 16.82
CA LEU A 22 7.06 -10.71 16.52
C LEU A 22 5.84 -10.72 15.60
N ARG A 23 4.83 -9.90 15.89
CA ARG A 23 3.64 -9.76 15.03
C ARG A 23 4.01 -9.25 13.64
N PHE A 24 4.92 -8.30 13.54
CA PHE A 24 5.38 -7.78 12.25
C PHE A 24 6.11 -8.85 11.42
N ASN A 25 6.94 -9.69 12.05
CA ASN A 25 7.60 -10.79 11.35
C ASN A 25 6.59 -11.82 10.82
N ALA A 26 5.59 -12.18 11.63
CA ALA A 26 4.53 -13.09 11.19
C ALA A 26 3.72 -12.51 10.01
N LEU A 27 3.43 -11.20 10.03
CA LEU A 27 2.80 -10.50 8.90
C LEU A 27 3.67 -10.54 7.65
N HIS A 28 4.97 -10.28 7.79
CA HIS A 28 5.92 -10.34 6.67
C HIS A 28 5.95 -11.72 6.01
N GLU A 29 6.02 -12.78 6.82
CA GLU A 29 5.99 -14.17 6.35
C GLU A 29 4.67 -14.51 5.64
N ALA A 30 3.53 -14.08 6.19
CA ALA A 30 2.22 -14.33 5.60
C ALA A 30 1.99 -13.59 4.28
N LEU A 31 2.50 -12.36 4.16
CA LEU A 31 2.34 -11.52 2.97
C LEU A 31 3.35 -11.83 1.86
N GLY A 32 4.46 -12.50 2.18
CA GLY A 32 5.43 -12.98 1.18
C GLY A 32 6.23 -11.88 0.49
N PHE A 33 6.25 -10.66 1.02
CA PHE A 33 7.08 -9.58 0.48
C PHE A 33 8.57 -9.91 0.60
N LYS A 34 9.38 -9.34 -0.29
CA LYS A 34 10.81 -9.66 -0.37
C LYS A 34 11.59 -9.04 0.78
N THR A 35 11.17 -7.87 1.26
CA THR A 35 11.83 -7.18 2.36
C THR A 35 10.85 -6.71 3.42
N LYS A 36 11.34 -6.58 4.66
CA LYS A 36 10.57 -6.00 5.77
C LYS A 36 10.19 -4.54 5.50
N ALA A 37 11.01 -3.81 4.74
CA ALA A 37 10.69 -2.43 4.34
C ALA A 37 9.44 -2.38 3.44
N GLU A 38 9.34 -3.28 2.46
CA GLU A 38 8.14 -3.40 1.60
C GLU A 38 6.89 -3.74 2.42
N THR A 39 7.01 -4.66 3.39
CA THR A 39 5.88 -4.96 4.29
C THR A 39 5.49 -3.76 5.13
N PHE A 40 6.46 -3.02 5.66
CA PHE A 40 6.20 -1.81 6.43
C PHE A 40 5.48 -0.75 5.58
N GLU A 41 5.97 -0.50 4.36
CA GLU A 41 5.34 0.43 3.42
C GLU A 41 3.91 0.01 3.07
N ALA A 42 3.69 -1.27 2.76
CA ALA A 42 2.35 -1.79 2.44
C ALA A 42 1.36 -1.62 3.59
N VAL A 43 1.80 -1.86 4.84
CA VAL A 43 0.96 -1.69 6.04
C VAL A 43 0.62 -0.21 6.24
N VAL A 44 1.62 0.68 6.17
CA VAL A 44 1.41 2.13 6.32
C VAL A 44 0.48 2.66 5.22
N TYR A 45 0.68 2.21 3.98
CA TYR A 45 -0.18 2.57 2.86
C TYR A 45 -1.62 2.08 3.08
N ALA A 46 -1.82 0.81 3.43
CA ALA A 46 -3.13 0.23 3.67
C ALA A 46 -3.90 1.00 4.75
N VAL A 47 -3.26 1.27 5.90
CA VAL A 47 -3.88 2.06 6.99
C VAL A 47 -4.18 3.49 6.53
N SER A 48 -3.29 4.12 5.76
CA SER A 48 -3.51 5.48 5.23
C SER A 48 -4.67 5.58 4.22
N MET A 49 -5.02 4.46 3.58
CA MET A 49 -6.09 4.35 2.59
C MET A 49 -7.39 3.84 3.20
N GLN A 50 -7.35 3.16 4.35
CA GLN A 50 -8.50 2.50 4.98
C GLN A 50 -9.65 3.47 5.30
N ASP A 51 -9.34 4.74 5.57
CA ASP A 51 -10.33 5.81 5.81
C ASP A 51 -10.56 6.73 4.59
N LYS A 52 -9.88 6.48 3.45
CA LYS A 52 -9.92 7.34 2.25
C LYS A 52 -10.51 6.67 1.01
N ILE A 53 -10.61 5.34 0.99
CA ILE A 53 -11.32 4.64 -0.06
C ILE A 53 -12.81 4.76 0.25
N ASP A 54 -13.47 5.72 -0.42
CA ASP A 54 -14.93 5.76 -0.49
C ASP A 54 -15.41 4.35 -0.92
N PRO A 55 -16.23 3.65 -0.12
CA PRO A 55 -16.64 2.27 -0.40
C PRO A 55 -17.36 2.13 -1.75
N HIS A 56 -17.83 3.23 -2.33
CA HIS A 56 -18.45 3.28 -3.66
C HIS A 56 -17.47 3.65 -4.78
N MET A 57 -16.16 3.75 -4.50
CA MET A 57 -15.14 4.05 -5.50
C MET A 57 -15.12 3.03 -6.64
N VAL A 58 -15.25 1.75 -6.33
CA VAL A 58 -15.25 0.69 -7.34
C VAL A 58 -16.49 0.83 -8.23
N GLU A 59 -17.68 1.00 -7.64
CA GLU A 59 -18.94 1.22 -8.38
C GLU A 59 -18.90 2.48 -9.25
N ARG A 60 -18.22 3.54 -8.79
CA ARG A 60 -18.02 4.78 -9.57
C ARG A 60 -17.03 4.62 -10.72
N ILE A 61 -16.02 3.77 -10.56
CA ILE A 61 -15.06 3.46 -11.63
C ILE A 61 -15.75 2.60 -12.69
N GLU A 62 -16.50 1.58 -12.28
CA GLU A 62 -17.29 0.72 -13.18
C GLU A 62 -18.29 1.55 -13.99
N ARG A 63 -19.08 2.41 -13.34
CA ARG A 63 -20.04 3.26 -14.05
C ARG A 63 -19.39 4.21 -15.06
N LYS A 64 -18.23 4.78 -14.74
CA LYS A 64 -17.50 5.64 -15.66
C LYS A 64 -16.94 4.88 -16.87
N LEU A 65 -16.60 3.60 -16.71
CA LEU A 65 -16.15 2.75 -17.80
C LEU A 65 -17.35 2.39 -18.71
N ASP A 66 -18.49 2.07 -18.12
CA ASP A 66 -19.74 1.81 -18.86
C ASP A 66 -20.16 3.04 -19.68
N ASP A 67 -20.21 4.22 -19.05
CA ASP A 67 -20.53 5.49 -19.72
C ASP A 67 -19.54 5.78 -20.88
N PHE A 68 -18.25 5.47 -20.69
CA PHE A 68 -17.24 5.69 -21.72
C PHE A 68 -17.39 4.72 -22.90
N MET A 69 -17.75 3.46 -22.64
CA MET A 69 -18.02 2.49 -23.70
C MET A 69 -19.28 2.86 -24.49
N GLU A 70 -20.33 3.31 -23.82
CA GLU A 70 -21.57 3.77 -24.46
C GLU A 70 -21.32 5.01 -25.36
N ILE A 71 -20.44 5.91 -24.94
CA ILE A 71 -19.99 7.03 -25.76
C ILE A 71 -19.18 6.55 -26.97
N MET A 72 -18.30 5.55 -26.83
CA MET A 72 -17.54 5.03 -27.99
C MET A 72 -18.42 4.29 -28.99
N GLU A 73 -19.43 3.56 -28.51
CA GLU A 73 -20.41 2.88 -29.37
C GLU A 73 -21.32 3.86 -30.10
N SER A 74 -21.69 4.98 -29.47
CA SER A 74 -22.54 6.01 -30.11
C SER A 74 -21.80 6.90 -31.12
N VAL A 75 -20.47 6.89 -31.12
CA VAL A 75 -19.61 7.65 -32.06
C VAL A 75 -19.13 6.79 -33.25
N SER A 76 -19.43 5.49 -33.26
CA SER A 76 -19.19 4.56 -34.38
C SER A 76 -20.40 4.45 -35.32
#